data_AF-A0A3R9S693-F1
#
_entry.id   AF-A0A3R9S693-F1
#
_cell.length_a   1.000
_cell.length_b   1.000
_cell.length_c   1.000
_cell.angle_alpha   90.00
_cell.angle_beta   90.00
_cell.angle_gamma   90.00
#
_symmetry.space_group_name_H-M   'P 1'
#
loop_
_entity.id
_entity.type
_entity.pdbx_description
1 polymer ?
#
loop_
_entity_poly.entity_id
_entity_poly.type
_entity_poly.pdbx_seq_one_letter_code
_entity_poly.pdbx_strand_id
1 'polypeptide(L)' 'MSYRNIVANQQYHFADLKTLMAKATPLRSGDELAGVAARDATEHVAA' A
#
# COMPACT_ATOMS: atom_id res chain seq x y z
N MET A 1 -9.79 -9.10 9.89
CA MET A 1 -8.32 -9.01 10.07
C MET A 1 -7.89 -7.57 9.83
N SER A 2 -7.10 -6.98 10.73
CA SER A 2 -6.52 -5.65 10.53
C SER A 2 -5.12 -5.78 9.92
N TYR A 3 -4.89 -5.20 8.75
CA TYR A 3 -3.56 -5.13 8.14
C TYR A 3 -2.88 -3.84 8.58
N ARG A 4 -1.91 -3.95 9.48
CA ARG A 4 -1.17 -2.82 10.05
C ARG A 4 0.33 -3.08 9.94
N ASN A 5 1.08 -2.07 9.53
CA ASN A 5 2.53 -2.10 9.52
C ASN A 5 3.13 -0.81 10.09
N ILE A 6 4.34 -0.87 10.63
CA ILE A 6 5.05 0.30 11.13
C ILE A 6 6.35 0.43 10.35
N VAL A 7 6.50 1.53 9.63
CA VAL A 7 7.72 1.83 8.85
C VAL A 7 8.16 3.23 9.19
N ALA A 8 9.46 3.41 9.49
CA ALA A 8 10.05 4.71 9.84
C ALA A 8 9.27 5.46 10.94
N ASN A 9 8.81 4.74 11.97
CA ASN A 9 8.01 5.27 13.08
C ASN A 9 6.61 5.81 12.68
N GLN A 10 6.14 5.50 11.46
CA GLN A 10 4.80 5.82 10.96
C GLN A 10 3.94 4.56 10.89
N GLN A 11 2.70 4.65 11.36
CA GLN A 11 1.73 3.57 11.31
C GLN A 11 0.92 3.61 10.01
N TYR A 12 0.96 2.50 9.28
CA TYR A 12 0.18 2.28 8.07
C TYR A 12 -0.90 1.27 8.35
N HIS A 13 -2.11 1.59 7.89
CA HIS A 13 -3.28 0.75 8.03
C HIS A 13 -3.88 0.50 6.64
N PHE A 14 -4.09 -0.76 6.33
CA PHE A 14 -4.71 -1.20 5.08
C PHE A 14 -6.07 -1.83 5.40
N ALA A 15 -7.08 -1.45 4.61
CA ALA A 15 -8.47 -1.82 4.87
C ALA A 15 -8.72 -3.31 4.61
N ASP A 16 -8.03 -3.88 3.62
CA ASP A 16 -8.16 -5.28 3.23
C ASP A 16 -6.85 -5.81 2.62
N LEU A 17 -6.78 -7.13 2.41
CA LEU A 17 -5.62 -7.78 1.81
C LEU A 17 -5.39 -7.30 0.38
N LYS A 18 -6.46 -6.94 -0.34
CA LYS A 18 -6.38 -6.49 -1.72
C LYS A 18 -5.64 -5.16 -1.83
N THR A 19 -5.96 -4.20 -0.96
CA THR A 19 -5.29 -2.89 -0.91
C THR A 19 -3.85 -3.02 -0.44
N LEU A 20 -3.55 -3.92 0.51
CA LEU A 20 -2.17 -4.26 0.87
C LEU A 20 -1.40 -4.77 -0.36
N MET A 21 -1.89 -5.82 -0.99
CA MET A 21 -1.21 -6.45 -2.14
C MET A 21 -1.04 -5.49 -3.33
N ALA A 22 -2.04 -4.65 -3.62
CA ALA A 22 -1.96 -3.66 -4.70
C ALA A 22 -0.89 -2.59 -4.43
N LYS A 23 -0.75 -2.16 -3.16
CA LYS A 23 0.25 -1.17 -2.76
C LYS A 23 1.67 -1.76 -2.68
N ALA A 24 1.79 -3.06 -2.43
CA ALA A 24 3.07 -3.79 -2.39
C ALA A 24 3.66 -4.09 -3.79
N THR A 25 2.86 -3.96 -4.85
CA THR A 25 3.34 -4.19 -6.22
C THR A 25 3.96 -2.94 -6.83
N PRO A 26 4.99 -3.09 -7.70
CA PRO A 26 5.62 -1.96 -8.38
C PRO A 26 4.61 -1.11 -9.14
N LEU A 27 4.79 0.20 -9.14
CA LEU A 27 3.87 1.17 -9.75
C LEU A 27 3.59 0.82 -11.23
N ARG A 28 2.30 0.68 -11.57
CA ARG A 28 1.82 0.48 -12.94
C ARG A 28 0.74 1.51 -13.23
N SER A 29 0.69 2.01 -14.46
CA SER A 29 -0.33 2.99 -14.88
C SER A 29 -1.76 2.48 -14.68
N GLY A 30 -1.99 1.17 -14.78
CA GLY A 30 -3.29 0.55 -14.50
C GLY A 30 -3.71 0.65 -13.03
N ASP A 31 -2.77 0.54 -12.10
CA ASP A 31 -3.06 0.64 -10.66
C ASP A 31 -3.29 2.09 -10.21
N GLU A 32 -2.60 3.04 -10.87
CA GLU A 32 -2.87 4.47 -10.71
C GLU A 32 -4.26 4.85 -11.23
N LEU A 33 -4.63 4.38 -12.43
CA LEU A 33 -5.96 4.58 -13.00
C LEU A 33 -7.07 3.96 -12.13
N ALA A 34 -6.78 2.82 -11.51
CA ALA A 34 -7.69 2.16 -10.59
C ALA A 34 -7.68 2.75 -9.16
N GLY A 35 -6.78 3.69 -8.86
CA GLY A 35 -6.66 4.34 -7.55
C GLY A 35 -6.20 3.41 -6.42
N VAL A 36 -5.53 2.30 -6.75
CA VAL A 36 -5.05 1.28 -5.79
C VAL A 36 -3.54 1.31 -5.59
N ALA A 37 -2.81 2.08 -6.38
CA ALA A 37 -1.37 2.28 -6.25
C ALA A 37 -1.00 2.92 -4.90
N ALA A 38 0.21 2.62 -4.42
CA ALA A 38 0.80 3.32 -3.28
C ALA A 38 1.06 4.79 -3.62
N ARG A 39 0.84 5.68 -2.66
CA ARG A 39 1.01 7.14 -2.82
C ARG A 39 2.47 7.55 -2.85
N ASP A 40 3.34 6.77 -2.21
CA ASP A 40 4.77 6.99 -2.14
C ASP A 40 5.54 5.67 -1.95
N ALA A 41 6.86 5.76 -2.09
CA ALA A 41 7.74 4.61 -1.92
C ALA A 41 7.70 4.03 -0.50
N THR A 42 7.42 4.85 0.52
CA THR A 42 7.30 4.42 1.91
C THR A 42 6.06 3.56 2.16
N GLU A 43 4.93 3.93 1.56
CA GLU A 43 3.68 3.18 1.63
C GLU A 43 3.79 1.88 0.85
N HIS A 44 4.52 1.88 -0.28
CA HIS A 44 4.87 0.64 -1.00
C HIS A 44 5.72 -0.30 -0.15
N VAL A 45 6.69 0.22 0.61
CA VAL A 45 7.53 -0.60 1.51
C VAL A 45 6.76 -1.07 2.75
N ALA A 46 5.73 -0.33 3.17
CA ALA A 46 4.89 -0.69 4.31
C ALA A 46 3.81 -1.73 3.99
N ALA A 47 3.44 -1.85 2.71
CA ALA A 47 2.47 -2.80 2.19
C ALA A 47 3.11 -4.17 1.89
#